data_AF-A0A368EXU2-F1
#
_entry.id   AF-A0A368EXU2-F1
#
_cell.length_a   1.000
_cell.length_b   1.000
_cell.length_c   1.000
_cell.angle_alpha   90.00
_cell.angle_beta   90.00
_cell.angle_gamma   90.00
#
_symmetry.space_group_name_H-M   'P 1'
#
loop_
_entity.id
_entity.type
_entity.pdbx_description
1 polymer ?
#
loop_
_entity_poly.entity_id
_entity_poly.type
_entity_poly.pdbx_seq_one_letter_code
_entity_poly.pdbx_strand_id
1 'polypeptide(L)'
;MCIYSRICGFKPTISDEASATMMETVSRAMTLPETAKEVEQLTQQLNSIIKEVDITMQAQPNPTNKAFQGVGAIRDLLSQLASNPRDSMTVVNLITRSVEHLLHAYHVDSTSKALDVEWARRLRDLFLGVCRVLLTQFTLVDLSRRITGSIVNVRMDYKWNVEAIEVLLKHQLVQTQVFDQHLAHVMDGGSNMEATLFAQRFFRLIGFNDAARMPVIKEAFPATYEQLLKMQQMQAILRQQQAAAAGSAEPNLDSPLGPPAMDALVAATAGPGVPPAVQPAAEEPGMSDKVEIILREWIGLCYTPMAQRNPKEALFQMIVMMHDHGVLSGDEKISQFIRMCTEMCVDVALRLLKTDATAPVSQSNIVRQRCYYTLDAFVKLMA
;
A
#
# COMPACT_ATOMS: atom_id res chain seq x y z
N MET A 1 6.88 32.36 -45.14
CA MET A 1 5.70 33.24 -45.23
C MET A 1 4.87 32.98 -43.99
N CYS A 2 4.88 33.91 -43.05
CA CYS A 2 4.29 33.78 -41.72
C CYS A 2 2.79 34.04 -41.77
N ILE A 3 1.96 33.13 -41.25
CA ILE A 3 0.60 33.45 -40.81
C ILE A 3 0.36 32.71 -39.48
N TYR A 4 0.65 33.38 -38.37
CA TYR A 4 0.13 33.02 -37.05
C TYR A 4 -0.97 34.04 -36.74
N SER A 5 -2.23 33.63 -36.95
CA SER A 5 -3.38 34.42 -36.54
C SER A 5 -3.50 34.36 -35.02
N ARG A 6 -3.10 35.45 -34.35
CA ARG A 6 -3.34 35.69 -32.93
C ARG A 6 -4.84 35.91 -32.71
N ILE A 7 -5.52 34.87 -32.24
CA ILE A 7 -6.81 35.05 -31.56
C ILE A 7 -6.49 35.53 -30.14
N CYS A 8 -6.87 36.78 -29.87
CA CYS A 8 -6.72 37.45 -28.59
C CYS A 8 -7.74 36.88 -27.58
N GLY A 9 -7.29 36.36 -26.43
CA GLY A 9 -8.20 36.09 -25.30
C GLY A 9 -7.92 34.88 -24.41
N PHE A 10 -7.01 33.97 -24.76
CA PHE A 10 -6.67 32.84 -23.88
C PHE A 10 -5.28 33.02 -23.28
N LYS A 11 -5.21 33.14 -21.95
CA LYS A 11 -3.96 32.91 -21.22
C LYS A 11 -3.62 31.42 -21.37
N PRO A 12 -2.43 31.04 -21.87
CA PRO A 12 -1.99 29.65 -21.83
C PRO A 12 -1.98 29.21 -20.37
N THR A 13 -2.77 28.19 -20.04
CA THR A 13 -2.60 27.44 -18.81
C THR A 13 -1.19 26.86 -18.81
N ILE A 14 -0.49 27.01 -17.68
CA ILE A 14 0.90 26.64 -17.36
C ILE A 14 1.30 25.19 -17.77
N SER A 15 0.35 24.37 -18.23
CA SER A 15 0.55 22.99 -18.66
C SER A 15 1.24 22.83 -20.03
N ASP A 16 1.14 23.80 -20.93
CA ASP A 16 1.70 23.66 -22.30
C ASP A 16 3.20 23.95 -22.37
N GLU A 17 3.69 24.97 -21.65
CA GLU A 17 5.13 25.24 -21.55
C GLU A 17 5.85 24.12 -20.79
N ALA A 18 5.25 23.54 -19.75
CA ALA A 18 5.85 22.42 -19.03
C ALA A 18 6.04 21.19 -19.94
N SER A 19 5.08 20.93 -20.84
CA SER A 19 5.14 19.80 -21.78
C SER A 19 6.18 20.02 -22.88
N ALA A 20 6.28 21.23 -23.42
CA ALA A 20 7.29 21.61 -24.40
C ALA A 20 8.71 21.62 -23.81
N THR A 21 8.87 22.15 -22.59
CA THR A 21 10.15 22.19 -21.89
C THR A 21 10.60 20.79 -21.48
N MET A 22 9.67 19.90 -21.08
CA MET A 22 9.99 18.49 -20.82
C MET A 22 10.48 17.78 -22.09
N MET A 23 9.88 18.02 -23.26
CA MET A 23 10.35 17.44 -24.53
C MET A 23 11.75 17.95 -24.90
N GLU A 24 12.02 19.25 -24.74
CA GLU A 24 13.32 19.87 -25.02
C GLU A 24 14.42 19.40 -24.03
N THR A 25 14.05 19.18 -22.76
CA THR A 25 14.97 18.67 -21.72
C THR A 25 15.24 17.17 -21.88
N VAL A 26 14.26 16.41 -22.39
CA VAL A 26 14.39 14.97 -22.74
C VAL A 26 15.36 14.76 -23.90
N SER A 27 15.39 15.67 -24.88
CA SER A 27 16.26 15.60 -26.06
C SER A 27 17.72 15.96 -25.81
N ARG A 28 18.02 16.78 -24.79
CA ARG A 28 19.38 17.35 -24.60
C ARG A 28 20.39 16.42 -23.92
N ALA A 29 20.00 15.19 -23.54
CA ALA A 29 20.85 14.27 -22.78
C ALA A 29 20.69 12.80 -23.22
N MET A 30 20.76 12.53 -24.52
CA MET A 30 20.86 11.16 -25.03
C MET A 30 22.05 11.05 -25.97
N THR A 31 23.17 10.54 -25.45
CA THR A 31 24.26 10.02 -26.27
C THR A 31 23.83 8.67 -26.80
N LEU A 32 23.07 8.69 -27.90
CA LEU A 32 22.71 7.47 -28.62
C LEU A 32 23.96 6.87 -29.28
N PRO A 33 23.99 5.55 -29.54
CA PRO A 33 25.13 4.93 -30.20
C PRO A 33 25.40 5.59 -31.56
N GLU A 34 26.57 6.20 -31.67
CA GLU A 34 26.97 7.00 -32.82
C GLU A 34 27.63 6.10 -33.88
N THR A 35 28.45 5.14 -33.44
CA THR A 35 29.18 4.26 -34.36
C THR A 35 28.33 3.06 -34.81
N ALA A 36 28.57 2.58 -36.03
CA ALA A 36 27.91 1.38 -36.54
C ALA A 36 28.16 0.14 -35.66
N LYS A 37 29.35 0.06 -35.04
CA LYS A 37 29.71 -1.04 -34.14
C LYS A 37 28.92 -1.02 -32.82
N GLU A 38 28.75 0.15 -32.22
CA GLU A 38 27.94 0.29 -30.99
C GLU A 38 26.47 -0.02 -31.26
N VAL A 39 25.94 0.42 -32.41
CA VAL A 39 24.59 0.09 -32.85
C VAL A 39 24.42 -1.42 -33.03
N GLU A 40 25.35 -2.08 -33.71
CA GLU A 40 25.32 -3.53 -33.91
C GLU A 40 25.39 -4.29 -32.57
N GLN A 41 26.28 -3.86 -31.67
CA GLN A 41 26.42 -4.46 -30.33
C GLN A 41 25.14 -4.28 -29.50
N LEU A 42 24.55 -3.09 -29.48
CA LEU A 42 23.28 -2.83 -28.81
C LEU A 42 22.18 -3.72 -29.38
N THR A 43 22.01 -3.72 -30.71
CA THR A 43 21.01 -4.54 -31.38
C THR A 43 21.23 -6.03 -31.09
N GLN A 44 22.46 -6.51 -31.02
CA GLN A 44 22.77 -7.89 -30.66
C GLN A 44 22.36 -8.22 -29.21
N GLN A 45 22.66 -7.34 -28.26
CA GLN A 45 22.25 -7.50 -26.85
C GLN A 45 20.72 -7.53 -26.71
N LEU A 46 20.02 -6.60 -27.37
CA LEU A 46 18.55 -6.55 -27.37
C LEU A 46 17.95 -7.84 -27.96
N ASN A 47 18.45 -8.29 -29.11
CA ASN A 47 17.99 -9.53 -29.75
C ASN A 47 18.27 -10.78 -28.91
N SER A 48 19.35 -10.81 -28.14
CA SER A 48 19.63 -11.92 -27.22
C SER A 48 18.56 -12.00 -26.13
N ILE A 49 18.20 -10.86 -25.52
CA ILE A 49 17.15 -10.79 -24.49
C ILE A 49 15.80 -11.19 -25.09
N ILE A 50 15.45 -10.67 -26.27
CA ILE A 50 14.18 -11.00 -26.96
C ILE A 50 14.04 -12.52 -27.15
N LYS A 51 15.08 -13.18 -27.65
CA LYS A 51 15.10 -14.63 -27.87
C LYS A 51 14.89 -15.40 -26.57
N GLU A 52 15.55 -15.01 -25.48
CA GLU A 52 15.41 -15.66 -24.17
C GLU A 52 13.98 -15.51 -23.63
N VAL A 53 13.40 -14.31 -23.76
CA VAL A 53 12.01 -14.06 -23.36
C VAL A 53 11.04 -14.89 -24.17
N ASP A 54 11.20 -14.95 -25.49
CA ASP A 54 10.33 -15.75 -26.38
C ASP A 54 10.36 -17.23 -26.03
N ILE A 55 11.55 -17.81 -25.79
CA ILE A 55 11.70 -19.21 -25.38
C ILE A 55 10.98 -19.45 -24.05
N THR A 56 11.18 -18.56 -23.07
CA THR A 56 10.59 -18.71 -21.73
C THR A 56 9.07 -18.58 -21.74
N MET A 57 8.54 -17.63 -22.52
CA MET A 57 7.09 -17.43 -22.67
C MET A 57 6.41 -18.58 -23.41
N GLN A 58 7.05 -19.15 -24.43
CA GLN A 58 6.54 -20.33 -25.15
C GLN A 58 6.57 -21.59 -24.27
N ALA A 59 7.61 -21.76 -23.45
CA ALA A 59 7.75 -22.92 -22.58
C ALA A 59 6.72 -22.95 -21.43
N GLN A 60 6.32 -21.80 -20.90
CA GLN A 60 5.42 -21.71 -19.73
C GLN A 60 4.34 -20.62 -19.87
N PRO A 61 3.40 -20.75 -20.83
CA PRO A 61 2.42 -19.71 -21.10
C PRO A 61 1.51 -19.44 -19.88
N ASN A 62 1.32 -18.16 -19.54
CA ASN A 62 0.40 -17.75 -18.48
C ASN A 62 -0.30 -16.42 -18.82
N PRO A 63 -1.18 -16.41 -19.84
CA PRO A 63 -1.73 -15.18 -20.41
C PRO A 63 -2.62 -14.37 -19.45
N THR A 64 -3.13 -14.96 -18.38
CA THR A 64 -3.93 -14.28 -17.36
C THR A 64 -3.08 -13.57 -16.31
N ASN A 65 -1.79 -13.89 -16.22
CA ASN A 65 -0.87 -13.28 -15.26
C ASN A 65 -0.39 -11.91 -15.76
N LYS A 66 -0.50 -10.89 -14.91
CA LYS A 66 -0.10 -9.51 -15.25
C LYS A 66 1.40 -9.38 -15.51
N ALA A 67 2.25 -10.12 -14.80
CA ALA A 67 3.69 -10.10 -14.99
C ALA A 67 4.09 -10.78 -16.31
N PHE A 68 3.43 -11.87 -16.68
CA PHE A 68 3.58 -12.48 -18.02
C PHE A 68 3.22 -11.49 -19.13
N GLN A 69 2.10 -10.78 -19.01
CA GLN A 69 1.72 -9.74 -19.97
C GLN A 69 2.74 -8.59 -20.00
N GLY A 70 3.24 -8.16 -18.84
CA GLY A 70 4.30 -7.14 -18.74
C GLY A 70 5.61 -7.58 -19.39
N VAL A 71 6.01 -8.84 -19.24
CA VAL A 71 7.19 -9.41 -19.91
C VAL A 71 7.02 -9.38 -21.43
N GLY A 72 5.86 -9.80 -21.94
CA GLY A 72 5.56 -9.72 -23.38
C GLY A 72 5.59 -8.29 -23.92
N ALA A 73 4.99 -7.34 -23.20
CA ALA A 73 4.99 -5.94 -23.59
C ALA A 73 6.40 -5.32 -23.60
N ILE A 74 7.25 -5.63 -22.61
CA ILE A 74 8.65 -5.19 -22.60
C ILE A 74 9.41 -5.81 -23.77
N ARG A 75 9.18 -7.10 -24.08
CA ARG A 75 9.77 -7.74 -25.26
C ARG A 75 9.42 -7.01 -26.55
N ASP A 76 8.17 -6.58 -26.71
CA ASP A 76 7.75 -5.84 -27.91
C ASP A 76 8.44 -4.47 -28.03
N LEU A 77 8.63 -3.78 -26.91
CA LEU A 77 9.37 -2.52 -26.85
C LEU A 77 10.86 -2.72 -27.18
N LEU A 78 11.46 -3.83 -26.72
CA LEU A 78 12.84 -4.19 -27.09
C LEU A 78 12.96 -4.45 -28.60
N SER A 79 11.99 -5.14 -29.21
CA SER A 79 11.96 -5.38 -30.65
C SER A 79 11.83 -4.08 -31.46
N GLN A 80 11.02 -3.13 -30.98
CA GLN A 80 10.93 -1.80 -31.58
C GLN A 80 12.27 -1.05 -31.52
N LEU A 81 12.94 -1.09 -30.36
CA LEU A 81 14.27 -0.46 -30.23
C LEU A 81 15.33 -1.18 -31.07
N ALA A 82 15.32 -2.50 -31.14
CA ALA A 82 16.27 -3.27 -31.95
C ALA A 82 16.12 -2.95 -33.45
N SER A 83 14.89 -2.65 -33.90
CA SER A 83 14.60 -2.24 -35.27
C SER A 83 15.02 -0.79 -35.56
N ASN A 84 14.97 0.08 -34.55
CA ASN A 84 15.31 1.50 -34.65
C ASN A 84 16.23 1.95 -33.50
N PRO A 85 17.49 1.46 -33.44
CA PRO A 85 18.37 1.60 -32.27
C PRO A 85 18.85 3.03 -31.99
N ARG A 86 18.62 3.95 -32.93
CA ARG A 86 18.93 5.38 -32.80
C ARG A 86 17.70 6.25 -32.56
N ASP A 87 16.51 5.68 -32.44
CA ASP A 87 15.32 6.47 -32.17
C ASP A 87 15.21 6.81 -30.68
N SER A 88 15.45 8.08 -30.34
CA SER A 88 15.31 8.59 -28.97
C SER A 88 13.91 8.38 -28.40
N MET A 89 12.87 8.48 -29.22
CA MET A 89 11.50 8.33 -28.75
C MET A 89 11.21 6.88 -28.33
N THR A 90 11.67 5.92 -29.13
CA THR A 90 11.56 4.49 -28.80
C THR A 90 12.30 4.15 -27.50
N VAL A 91 13.48 4.72 -27.26
CA VAL A 91 14.19 4.52 -25.99
C VAL A 91 13.44 5.12 -24.79
N VAL A 92 12.94 6.34 -24.92
CA VAL A 92 12.14 6.98 -23.84
C VAL A 92 10.89 6.15 -23.56
N ASN A 93 10.19 5.70 -24.61
CA ASN A 93 9.02 4.84 -24.47
C ASN A 93 9.37 3.51 -23.79
N LEU A 94 10.48 2.87 -24.16
CA LEU A 94 10.98 1.67 -23.49
C LEU A 94 11.17 1.91 -22.00
N ILE A 95 11.92 2.96 -21.61
CA ILE A 95 12.17 3.27 -20.20
C ILE A 95 10.86 3.50 -19.44
N THR A 96 10.01 4.40 -19.93
CA THR A 96 8.77 4.78 -19.23
C THR A 96 7.82 3.59 -19.10
N ARG A 97 7.58 2.85 -20.19
CA ARG A 97 6.65 1.71 -20.17
C ARG A 97 7.19 0.52 -19.38
N SER A 98 8.50 0.25 -19.45
CA SER A 98 9.10 -0.79 -18.61
C SER A 98 8.95 -0.49 -17.12
N VAL A 99 9.08 0.78 -16.72
CA VAL A 99 8.82 1.21 -15.33
C VAL A 99 7.34 1.03 -14.98
N GLU A 100 6.40 1.43 -15.84
CA GLU A 100 4.96 1.22 -15.61
C GLU A 100 4.61 -0.26 -15.44
N HIS A 101 5.14 -1.14 -16.31
CA HIS A 101 4.90 -2.58 -16.21
C HIS A 101 5.46 -3.17 -14.91
N LEU A 102 6.66 -2.73 -14.49
CA LEU A 102 7.23 -3.14 -13.21
C LEU A 102 6.33 -2.71 -12.05
N LEU A 103 5.95 -1.43 -11.97
CA LEU A 103 5.10 -0.90 -10.89
C LEU A 103 3.72 -1.58 -10.87
N HIS A 104 3.13 -1.87 -12.03
CA HIS A 104 1.81 -2.47 -12.11
C HIS A 104 1.80 -3.95 -11.75
N ALA A 105 2.79 -4.72 -12.22
CA ALA A 105 2.70 -6.18 -12.25
C ALA A 105 3.70 -6.92 -11.37
N TYR A 106 4.71 -6.25 -10.80
CA TYR A 106 5.65 -6.88 -9.88
C TYR A 106 5.05 -6.95 -8.47
N HIS A 107 4.56 -8.12 -8.09
CA HIS A 107 4.12 -8.43 -6.74
C HIS A 107 4.66 -9.80 -6.32
N VAL A 108 5.26 -9.90 -5.13
CA VAL A 108 5.82 -11.14 -4.58
C VAL A 108 5.10 -11.47 -3.28
N ASP A 109 3.90 -12.04 -3.41
CA ASP A 109 3.10 -12.48 -2.26
C ASP A 109 3.34 -13.99 -2.00
N SER A 110 3.59 -14.34 -0.73
CA SER A 110 3.75 -15.72 -0.27
C SER A 110 2.52 -16.61 -0.52
N THR A 111 1.35 -16.02 -0.73
CA THR A 111 0.09 -16.72 -1.01
C THR A 111 -0.16 -16.99 -2.50
N SER A 112 0.67 -16.41 -3.38
CA SER A 112 0.52 -16.56 -4.83
C SER A 112 0.95 -17.94 -5.33
N LYS A 113 0.37 -18.37 -6.45
CA LYS A 113 0.78 -19.62 -7.11
C LYS A 113 2.27 -19.54 -7.46
N ALA A 114 3.00 -20.65 -7.32
CA ALA A 114 4.44 -20.69 -7.60
C ALA A 114 4.80 -20.15 -8.99
N LEU A 115 3.99 -20.46 -10.02
CA LEU A 115 4.21 -19.95 -11.38
C LEU A 115 3.97 -18.42 -11.49
N ASP A 116 3.06 -17.86 -10.71
CA ASP A 116 2.80 -16.41 -10.72
C ASP A 116 3.95 -15.64 -10.08
N VAL A 117 4.51 -16.16 -8.97
CA VAL A 117 5.71 -15.62 -8.32
C VAL A 117 6.92 -15.68 -9.25
N GLU A 118 7.07 -16.79 -9.97
CA GLU A 118 8.14 -16.98 -10.96
C GLU A 118 8.04 -15.96 -12.10
N TRP A 119 6.84 -15.70 -12.62
CA TRP A 119 6.62 -14.65 -13.63
C TRP A 119 6.90 -13.24 -13.10
N ALA A 120 6.58 -12.96 -11.83
CA ALA A 120 6.97 -11.69 -11.19
C ALA A 120 8.51 -11.54 -11.11
N ARG A 121 9.24 -12.61 -10.74
CA ARG A 121 10.71 -12.59 -10.77
C ARG A 121 11.25 -12.35 -12.17
N ARG A 122 10.71 -13.03 -13.19
CA ARG A 122 11.11 -12.84 -14.59
C ARG A 122 10.87 -11.42 -15.08
N LEU A 123 9.75 -10.81 -14.72
CA LEU A 123 9.48 -9.40 -15.02
C LEU A 123 10.56 -8.48 -14.43
N ARG A 124 10.87 -8.67 -13.15
CA ARG A 124 11.94 -7.90 -12.48
C ARG A 124 13.28 -8.12 -13.16
N ASP A 125 13.65 -9.37 -13.40
CA ASP A 125 14.98 -9.71 -13.92
C ASP A 125 15.14 -9.24 -15.37
N LEU A 126 14.07 -9.30 -16.17
CA LEU A 126 14.00 -8.67 -17.50
C LEU A 126 14.15 -7.16 -17.41
N PHE A 127 13.36 -6.48 -16.58
CA PHE A 127 13.46 -5.02 -16.39
C PHE A 127 14.90 -4.60 -16.03
N LEU A 128 15.53 -5.30 -15.10
CA LEU A 128 16.92 -5.05 -14.72
C LEU A 128 17.90 -5.37 -15.85
N GLY A 129 17.62 -6.41 -16.66
CA GLY A 129 18.36 -6.71 -17.89
C GLY A 129 18.30 -5.58 -18.91
N VAL A 130 17.11 -5.03 -19.14
CA VAL A 130 16.92 -3.84 -19.99
C VAL A 130 17.72 -2.66 -19.47
N CYS A 131 17.64 -2.37 -18.16
CA CYS A 131 18.42 -1.30 -17.55
C CYS A 131 19.93 -1.50 -17.74
N ARG A 132 20.44 -2.73 -17.58
CA ARG A 132 21.86 -3.06 -17.82
C ARG A 132 22.28 -2.78 -19.27
N VAL A 133 21.46 -3.13 -20.25
CA VAL A 133 21.73 -2.82 -21.67
C VAL A 133 21.71 -1.32 -21.90
N LEU A 134 20.72 -0.61 -21.35
CA LEU A 134 20.65 0.85 -21.45
C LEU A 134 21.87 1.53 -20.82
N LEU A 135 22.40 1.01 -19.70
CA LEU A 135 23.63 1.54 -19.08
C LEU A 135 24.90 1.39 -19.94
N THR A 136 24.84 0.65 -21.07
CA THR A 136 25.92 0.68 -22.07
C THR A 136 25.92 1.97 -22.90
N GLN A 137 24.78 2.68 -22.93
CA GLN A 137 24.55 3.91 -23.70
C GLN A 137 24.31 5.14 -22.80
N PHE A 138 23.89 4.93 -21.56
CA PHE A 138 23.54 5.98 -20.60
C PHE A 138 24.39 5.90 -19.34
N THR A 139 24.66 7.06 -18.74
CA THR A 139 25.16 7.09 -17.36
C THR A 139 24.08 6.61 -16.40
N LEU A 140 24.48 6.06 -15.25
CA LEU A 140 23.55 5.70 -14.18
C LEU A 140 22.70 6.88 -13.73
N VAL A 141 23.29 8.08 -13.68
CA VAL A 141 22.61 9.31 -13.25
C VAL A 141 21.49 9.69 -14.21
N ASP A 142 21.73 9.61 -15.53
CA ASP A 142 20.72 9.96 -16.53
C ASP A 142 19.60 8.92 -16.61
N LEU A 143 19.94 7.63 -16.53
CA LEU A 143 18.94 6.57 -16.48
C LEU A 143 18.07 6.70 -15.22
N SER A 144 18.71 6.90 -14.06
CA SER A 144 18.03 7.10 -12.77
C SER A 144 17.12 8.34 -12.78
N ARG A 145 17.56 9.46 -13.39
CA ARG A 145 16.72 10.65 -13.58
C ARG A 145 15.46 10.34 -14.38
N ARG A 146 15.59 9.61 -15.49
CA ARG A 146 14.46 9.26 -16.38
C ARG A 146 13.49 8.28 -15.74
N ILE A 147 14.01 7.28 -15.02
CA ILE A 147 13.19 6.33 -14.26
C ILE A 147 12.43 7.07 -13.16
N THR A 148 13.11 7.92 -12.40
CA THR A 148 12.48 8.74 -11.35
C THR A 148 11.40 9.65 -11.92
N GLY A 149 11.68 10.32 -13.04
CA GLY A 149 10.70 11.13 -13.75
C GLY A 149 9.50 10.32 -14.23
N SER A 150 9.71 9.08 -14.66
CA SER A 150 8.62 8.18 -15.04
C SER A 150 7.74 7.84 -13.84
N ILE A 151 8.34 7.50 -12.68
CA ILE A 151 7.62 7.18 -11.43
C ILE A 151 6.79 8.37 -10.95
N VAL A 152 7.40 9.56 -10.86
CA VAL A 152 6.77 10.80 -10.38
C VAL A 152 5.56 11.20 -11.23
N ASN A 153 5.59 10.87 -12.53
CA ASN A 153 4.53 11.21 -13.46
C ASN A 153 3.44 10.12 -13.59
N VAL A 154 3.58 8.96 -12.94
CA VAL A 154 2.53 7.93 -12.96
C VAL A 154 1.28 8.46 -12.24
N ARG A 155 0.17 8.52 -12.98
CA ARG A 155 -1.14 8.95 -12.43
C ARG A 155 -2.07 7.81 -12.04
N MET A 156 -1.62 6.57 -12.22
CA MET A 156 -2.41 5.37 -12.02
C MET A 156 -2.33 4.85 -10.57
N ASP A 157 -3.31 4.03 -10.18
CA ASP A 157 -3.42 3.47 -8.81
C ASP A 157 -2.22 2.57 -8.42
N TYR A 158 -1.49 2.04 -9.40
CA TYR A 158 -0.33 1.18 -9.17
C TYR A 158 0.98 1.93 -8.86
N LYS A 159 0.98 3.27 -8.81
CA LYS A 159 2.19 4.06 -8.48
C LYS A 159 2.76 3.76 -7.09
N TRP A 160 1.94 3.23 -6.18
CA TRP A 160 2.28 2.95 -4.79
C TRP A 160 2.74 1.49 -4.55
N ASN A 161 3.48 0.92 -5.50
CA ASN A 161 4.03 -0.43 -5.35
C ASN A 161 5.35 -0.39 -4.56
N VAL A 162 5.31 -0.75 -3.28
CA VAL A 162 6.47 -0.73 -2.38
C VAL A 162 7.58 -1.68 -2.85
N GLU A 163 7.22 -2.87 -3.33
CA GLU A 163 8.18 -3.90 -3.71
C GLU A 163 8.97 -3.51 -4.96
N ALA A 164 8.28 -2.93 -5.95
CA ALA A 164 8.92 -2.42 -7.16
C ALA A 164 9.86 -1.24 -6.84
N ILE A 165 9.43 -0.30 -5.99
CA ILE A 165 10.27 0.82 -5.56
C ILE A 165 11.50 0.33 -4.77
N GLU A 166 11.35 -0.70 -3.92
CA GLU A 166 12.46 -1.30 -3.20
C GLU A 166 13.52 -1.88 -4.17
N VAL A 167 13.08 -2.61 -5.21
CA VAL A 167 14.00 -3.10 -6.26
C VAL A 167 14.75 -1.93 -6.92
N LEU A 168 14.03 -0.87 -7.29
CA LEU A 168 14.63 0.27 -7.96
C LEU A 168 15.67 0.98 -7.09
N LEU A 169 15.41 1.11 -5.79
CA LEU A 169 16.36 1.70 -4.83
C LEU A 169 17.59 0.81 -4.64
N LYS A 170 17.41 -0.52 -4.49
CA LYS A 170 18.53 -1.47 -4.36
C LYS A 170 19.50 -1.40 -5.55
N HIS A 171 18.99 -1.10 -6.73
CA HIS A 171 19.79 -0.98 -7.96
C HIS A 171 20.22 0.47 -8.29
N GLN A 172 19.99 1.44 -7.39
CA GLN A 172 20.33 2.86 -7.59
C GLN A 172 19.67 3.48 -8.84
N LEU A 173 18.52 2.94 -9.25
CA LEU A 173 17.77 3.37 -10.43
C LEU A 173 16.79 4.52 -10.13
N VAL A 174 16.74 4.98 -8.88
CA VAL A 174 15.91 6.12 -8.46
C VAL A 174 16.79 7.19 -7.84
N GLN A 175 16.53 8.45 -8.19
CA GLN A 175 17.11 9.62 -7.55
C GLN A 175 16.41 9.84 -6.22
N THR A 176 16.96 9.22 -5.18
CA THR A 176 16.37 9.16 -3.84
C THR A 176 15.91 10.52 -3.33
N GLN A 177 16.73 11.56 -3.47
CA GLN A 177 16.39 12.92 -3.01
C GLN A 177 15.18 13.53 -3.74
N VAL A 178 15.08 13.31 -5.06
CA VAL A 178 13.95 13.79 -5.87
C VAL A 178 12.68 13.03 -5.51
N PHE A 179 12.80 11.71 -5.34
CA PHE A 179 11.67 10.88 -4.96
C PHE A 179 11.18 11.16 -3.53
N ASP A 180 12.09 11.42 -2.58
CA ASP A 180 11.77 11.83 -1.21
C ASP A 180 10.97 13.13 -1.18
N GLN A 181 11.46 14.18 -1.86
CA GLN A 181 10.76 15.46 -1.93
C GLN A 181 9.38 15.33 -2.58
N HIS A 182 9.29 14.55 -3.67
CA HIS A 182 8.01 14.29 -4.33
C HIS A 182 7.04 13.57 -3.39
N LEU A 183 7.48 12.51 -2.72
CA LEU A 183 6.63 11.72 -1.82
C LEU A 183 6.14 12.58 -0.65
N ALA A 184 7.04 13.33 0.00
CA ALA A 184 6.70 14.25 1.07
C ALA A 184 5.68 15.31 0.62
N HIS A 185 5.85 15.85 -0.59
CA HIS A 185 4.93 16.83 -1.17
C HIS A 185 3.55 16.21 -1.46
N VAL A 186 3.50 15.01 -2.06
CA VAL A 186 2.22 14.35 -2.37
C VAL A 186 1.47 13.94 -1.09
N MET A 187 2.18 13.71 0.01
CA MET A 187 1.58 13.46 1.33
C MET A 187 0.95 14.70 1.98
N ASP A 188 1.04 15.90 1.40
CA ASP A 188 0.67 17.22 1.97
C ASP A 188 -0.37 17.17 3.12
N GLY A 189 0.13 17.26 4.36
CA GLY A 189 -0.68 17.32 5.59
C GLY A 189 -1.55 16.10 5.88
N GLY A 190 -1.36 14.99 5.19
CA GLY A 190 -2.22 13.80 5.25
C GLY A 190 -3.44 13.85 4.34
N SER A 191 -3.54 14.85 3.45
CA SER A 191 -4.64 14.95 2.46
C SER A 191 -4.67 13.77 1.50
N ASN A 192 -3.50 13.22 1.17
CA ASN A 192 -3.36 12.02 0.36
C ASN A 192 -3.10 10.80 1.25
N MET A 193 -4.19 10.13 1.64
CA MET A 193 -4.13 8.95 2.50
C MET A 193 -3.37 7.79 1.85
N GLU A 194 -3.51 7.59 0.54
CA GLU A 194 -2.82 6.52 -0.18
C GLU A 194 -1.29 6.72 -0.16
N ALA A 195 -0.82 7.94 -0.43
CA ALA A 195 0.61 8.28 -0.35
C ALA A 195 1.15 8.12 1.06
N THR A 196 0.35 8.47 2.07
CA THR A 196 0.70 8.29 3.48
C THR A 196 0.84 6.81 3.84
N LEU A 197 -0.15 5.98 3.49
CA LEU A 197 -0.12 4.54 3.76
C LEU A 197 1.03 3.86 3.03
N PHE A 198 1.29 4.26 1.79
CA PHE A 198 2.46 3.85 1.03
C PHE A 198 3.75 4.18 1.77
N ALA A 199 3.95 5.44 2.20
CA ALA A 199 5.15 5.86 2.92
C ALA A 199 5.32 5.09 4.23
N GLN A 200 4.25 4.87 4.99
CA GLN A 200 4.30 4.05 6.21
C GLN A 200 4.71 2.59 5.93
N ARG A 201 4.14 1.97 4.89
CA ARG A 201 4.48 0.59 4.49
C ARG A 201 5.90 0.51 3.96
N PHE A 202 6.33 1.50 3.18
CA PHE A 202 7.68 1.62 2.64
C PHE A 202 8.75 1.69 3.74
N PHE A 203 8.57 2.58 4.73
CA PHE A 203 9.48 2.68 5.88
C PHE A 203 9.45 1.42 6.75
N ARG A 204 8.30 0.76 6.90
CA ARG A 204 8.20 -0.53 7.59
C ARG A 204 8.96 -1.62 6.82
N LEU A 205 8.65 -1.85 5.56
CA LEU A 205 9.23 -2.96 4.79
C LEU A 205 10.75 -2.86 4.66
N ILE A 206 11.28 -1.64 4.50
CA ILE A 206 12.73 -1.42 4.37
C ILE A 206 13.42 -1.37 5.74
N GLY A 207 12.77 -0.80 6.75
CA GLY A 207 13.36 -0.54 8.07
C GLY A 207 13.16 -1.63 9.13
N PHE A 208 12.17 -2.52 9.01
CA PHE A 208 11.83 -3.48 10.08
C PHE A 208 12.63 -4.78 10.03
N ASN A 209 13.13 -5.19 8.86
CA ASN A 209 13.91 -6.42 8.74
C ASN A 209 15.30 -6.33 9.41
N ASP A 210 15.75 -5.13 9.80
CA ASP A 210 17.06 -4.90 10.41
C ASP A 210 17.08 -3.52 11.10
N ALA A 211 17.25 -3.50 12.43
CA ALA A 211 17.32 -2.26 13.22
C ALA A 211 18.44 -1.31 12.74
N ALA A 212 19.48 -1.83 12.07
CA ALA A 212 20.55 -1.04 11.48
C ALA A 212 20.13 -0.32 10.18
N ARG A 213 19.04 -0.73 9.52
CA ARG A 213 18.55 -0.11 8.27
C ARG A 213 17.63 1.08 8.51
N MET A 214 16.99 1.14 9.66
CA MET A 214 16.13 2.25 10.06
C MET A 214 16.85 3.62 10.06
N PRO A 215 18.07 3.79 10.60
CA PRO A 215 18.78 5.07 10.49
C PRO A 215 19.14 5.40 9.03
N VAL A 216 19.56 4.40 8.24
CA VAL A 216 19.94 4.59 6.83
C VAL A 216 18.75 5.08 6.00
N ILE A 217 17.56 4.49 6.19
CA ILE A 217 16.38 4.93 5.43
C ILE A 217 15.90 6.32 5.84
N LYS A 218 16.03 6.69 7.14
CA LYS A 218 15.72 8.04 7.61
C LYS A 218 16.65 9.09 7.01
N GLU A 219 17.93 8.78 6.89
CA GLU A 219 18.92 9.65 6.25
C GLU A 219 18.69 9.76 4.75
N ALA A 220 18.24 8.67 4.10
CA ALA A 220 17.92 8.66 2.69
C ALA A 220 16.61 9.40 2.35
N PHE A 221 15.64 9.44 3.27
CA PHE A 221 14.30 10.02 3.07
C PHE A 221 13.90 11.00 4.18
N PRO A 222 14.66 12.08 4.41
CA PRO A 222 14.44 12.99 5.52
C PRO A 222 13.11 13.75 5.42
N ALA A 223 12.70 14.21 4.22
CA ALA A 223 11.49 15.00 4.06
C ALA A 223 10.22 14.15 4.27
N THR A 224 10.21 12.95 3.71
CA THR A 224 9.10 12.00 3.91
C THR A 224 9.02 11.58 5.38
N TYR A 225 10.16 11.32 6.02
CA TYR A 225 10.20 10.95 7.43
C TYR A 225 9.67 12.05 8.34
N GLU A 226 10.06 13.31 8.10
CA GLU A 226 9.56 14.46 8.85
C GLU A 226 8.04 14.60 8.70
N GLN A 227 7.51 14.39 7.50
CA GLN A 227 6.06 14.45 7.25
C GLN A 227 5.30 13.34 7.99
N LEU A 228 5.83 12.12 8.00
CA LEU A 228 5.26 11.02 8.79
C LEU A 228 5.24 11.35 10.30
N LEU A 229 6.32 11.96 10.81
CA LEU A 229 6.41 12.35 12.23
C LEU A 229 5.40 13.43 12.59
N LYS A 230 5.28 14.48 11.77
CA LYS A 230 4.27 15.54 11.93
C LYS A 230 2.85 14.98 11.97
N MET A 231 2.55 14.05 11.08
CA MET A 231 1.23 13.39 11.03
C MET A 231 0.97 12.55 12.27
N GLN A 232 1.96 11.77 12.73
CA GLN A 232 1.83 10.97 13.95
C GLN A 232 1.58 11.88 15.18
N GLN A 233 2.29 13.01 15.27
CA GLN A 233 2.10 13.98 16.34
C GLN A 233 0.72 14.64 16.26
N MET A 234 0.27 15.02 15.07
CA MET A 234 -1.08 15.57 14.85
C MET A 234 -2.17 14.57 15.28
N GLN A 235 -2.02 13.29 14.92
CA GLN A 235 -2.94 12.23 15.33
C GLN A 235 -2.92 12.02 16.85
N ALA A 236 -1.75 12.07 17.48
CA ALA A 236 -1.62 11.97 18.94
C ALA A 236 -2.29 13.15 19.66
N ILE A 237 -2.09 14.39 19.16
CA ILE A 237 -2.76 15.58 19.67
C ILE A 237 -4.27 15.47 19.51
N LEU A 238 -4.76 15.04 18.34
CA LEU A 238 -6.20 14.84 18.12
C LEU A 238 -6.79 13.78 19.07
N ARG A 239 -6.07 12.68 19.30
CA ARG A 239 -6.45 11.67 20.31
C ARG A 239 -6.49 12.25 21.71
N GLN A 240 -5.50 13.05 22.09
CA GLN A 240 -5.45 13.71 23.38
C GLN A 240 -6.55 14.76 23.53
N GLN A 241 -6.92 15.47 22.45
CA GLN A 241 -7.99 16.45 22.42
C GLN A 241 -9.36 15.78 22.48
N GLN A 242 -9.53 14.62 21.85
CA GLN A 242 -10.72 13.77 22.01
C GLN A 242 -10.83 13.20 23.43
N ALA A 243 -9.70 12.81 24.04
CA ALA A 243 -9.66 12.37 25.44
C ALA A 243 -9.90 13.53 26.43
N ALA A 244 -9.41 14.75 26.13
CA ALA A 244 -9.62 15.94 26.94
C ALA A 244 -11.04 16.53 26.78
N ALA A 245 -11.63 16.46 25.58
CA ALA A 245 -13.04 16.79 25.36
C ALA A 245 -13.99 15.77 26.03
N ALA A 246 -13.54 14.52 26.19
CA ALA A 246 -14.21 13.55 27.05
C ALA A 246 -13.96 13.79 28.56
N GLY A 247 -12.91 14.55 28.92
CA GLY A 247 -12.50 14.85 30.29
C GLY A 247 -12.85 16.26 30.80
N SER A 248 -13.46 17.12 29.97
CA SER A 248 -13.89 18.48 30.36
C SER A 248 -15.40 18.62 30.57
N ALA A 249 -16.14 17.51 30.62
CA ALA A 249 -17.48 17.49 31.20
C ALA A 249 -17.34 17.26 32.72
N GLU A 250 -17.01 18.32 33.47
CA GLU A 250 -17.18 18.29 34.92
C GLU A 250 -18.67 18.14 35.27
N PRO A 251 -18.97 17.50 36.41
CA PRO A 251 -20.14 16.67 36.57
C PRO A 251 -21.32 17.50 37.07
N ASN A 252 -22.43 17.47 36.34
CA ASN A 252 -23.72 17.65 36.99
C ASN A 252 -24.77 16.74 36.34
N LEU A 253 -25.00 15.65 37.07
CA LEU A 253 -26.20 14.82 37.15
C LEU A 253 -26.49 13.84 35.98
N ASP A 254 -26.52 12.56 36.38
CA ASP A 254 -27.04 11.39 35.69
C ASP A 254 -26.29 10.85 34.46
N SER A 255 -25.14 10.25 34.73
CA SER A 255 -24.72 9.05 33.99
C SER A 255 -24.04 8.08 34.94
N PRO A 256 -24.66 6.93 35.25
CA PRO A 256 -24.03 5.95 36.10
C PRO A 256 -22.99 5.26 35.23
N LEU A 257 -21.71 5.59 35.46
CA LEU A 257 -20.52 4.75 35.24
C LEU A 257 -19.28 5.67 35.21
N GLY A 258 -18.97 6.26 36.36
CA GLY A 258 -17.59 6.55 36.74
C GLY A 258 -17.04 5.34 37.51
N PRO A 259 -15.73 5.03 37.41
CA PRO A 259 -15.12 3.89 38.08
C PRO A 259 -14.98 4.17 39.59
N PRO A 260 -14.97 3.14 40.43
CA PRO A 260 -13.69 2.89 41.08
C PRO A 260 -13.34 1.42 41.29
N ALA A 261 -12.02 1.23 41.36
CA ALA A 261 -11.30 0.39 42.31
C ALA A 261 -11.81 -1.03 42.55
N MET A 262 -11.01 -1.95 42.03
CA MET A 262 -10.80 -3.29 42.54
C MET A 262 -10.61 -3.25 44.06
N ASP A 263 -11.55 -3.84 44.79
CA ASP A 263 -11.33 -4.32 46.13
C ASP A 263 -11.70 -5.80 46.19
N ALA A 264 -10.74 -6.58 46.66
CA ALA A 264 -10.81 -8.02 46.76
C ALA A 264 -11.68 -8.42 47.96
N LEU A 265 -12.63 -9.35 47.76
CA LEU A 265 -13.13 -10.21 48.84
C LEU A 265 -13.96 -11.41 48.33
N VAL A 266 -13.32 -12.58 48.44
CA VAL A 266 -13.86 -13.87 48.92
C VAL A 266 -15.37 -13.96 49.20
N ALA A 267 -16.04 -14.98 48.63
CA ALA A 267 -16.50 -16.18 49.35
C ALA A 267 -17.49 -17.03 48.53
N ALA A 268 -17.37 -18.34 48.70
CA ALA A 268 -18.12 -19.40 48.05
C ALA A 268 -19.58 -19.51 48.52
N THR A 269 -20.48 -19.94 47.61
CA THR A 269 -21.63 -20.81 47.96
C THR A 269 -21.98 -21.73 46.81
N ALA A 270 -22.10 -23.01 47.13
CA ALA A 270 -22.32 -24.15 46.24
C ALA A 270 -23.76 -24.28 45.70
N GLY A 271 -23.89 -24.91 44.53
CA GLY A 271 -25.14 -25.45 43.97
C GLY A 271 -24.81 -26.44 42.84
N PRO A 272 -25.38 -27.67 42.82
CA PRO A 272 -24.87 -28.76 42.00
C PRO A 272 -25.59 -28.90 40.64
N GLY A 273 -24.85 -29.33 39.62
CA GLY A 273 -25.39 -30.10 38.50
C GLY A 273 -25.46 -29.41 37.14
N VAL A 274 -24.32 -29.34 36.43
CA VAL A 274 -24.25 -29.29 34.96
C VAL A 274 -22.95 -30.02 34.54
N PRO A 275 -22.95 -30.91 33.53
CA PRO A 275 -21.77 -31.65 33.06
C PRO A 275 -20.62 -30.71 32.65
N PRO A 276 -19.35 -31.18 32.65
CA PRO A 276 -18.19 -30.29 32.60
C PRO A 276 -18.15 -29.54 31.27
N ALA A 277 -18.47 -28.24 31.32
CA ALA A 277 -17.97 -27.32 30.31
C ALA A 277 -16.45 -27.38 30.38
N VAL A 278 -15.84 -27.52 29.20
CA VAL A 278 -14.40 -27.41 28.98
C VAL A 278 -13.88 -26.25 29.83
N GLN A 279 -12.89 -26.54 30.68
CA GLN A 279 -12.22 -25.57 31.53
C GLN A 279 -11.91 -24.33 30.69
N PRO A 280 -12.21 -23.09 31.14
CA PRO A 280 -11.73 -21.92 30.43
C PRO A 280 -10.20 -22.02 30.44
N ALA A 281 -9.64 -22.34 29.27
CA ALA A 281 -8.22 -22.23 29.02
C ALA A 281 -7.82 -20.84 29.53
N ALA A 282 -6.85 -20.80 30.45
CA ALA A 282 -6.42 -19.60 31.14
C ALA A 282 -6.34 -18.45 30.15
N GLU A 283 -7.30 -17.51 30.24
CA GLU A 283 -7.40 -16.42 29.28
C GLU A 283 -6.16 -15.55 29.48
N GLU A 284 -5.24 -15.61 28.52
CA GLU A 284 -4.02 -14.81 28.51
C GLU A 284 -4.40 -13.33 28.72
N PRO A 285 -3.91 -12.69 29.80
CA PRO A 285 -4.23 -11.30 30.09
C PRO A 285 -3.82 -10.42 28.91
N GLY A 286 -4.78 -9.70 28.33
CA GLY A 286 -4.58 -8.84 27.16
C GLY A 286 -5.10 -9.39 25.82
N MET A 287 -5.67 -10.61 25.77
CA MET A 287 -6.37 -11.10 24.57
C MET A 287 -7.61 -10.24 24.24
N SER A 288 -8.36 -9.83 25.26
CA SER A 288 -9.57 -8.99 25.11
C SER A 288 -9.28 -7.65 24.46
N ASP A 289 -8.22 -6.96 24.90
CA ASP A 289 -7.82 -5.66 24.35
C ASP A 289 -7.43 -5.76 22.89
N LYS A 290 -6.72 -6.83 22.51
CA LYS A 290 -6.36 -7.12 21.12
C LYS A 290 -7.58 -7.36 20.26
N VAL A 291 -8.53 -8.16 20.75
CA VAL A 291 -9.81 -8.42 20.06
C VAL A 291 -10.59 -7.12 19.86
N GLU A 292 -10.65 -6.25 20.87
CA GLU A 292 -11.34 -4.97 20.76
C GLU A 292 -10.70 -4.06 19.70
N ILE A 293 -9.37 -3.95 19.69
CA ILE A 293 -8.63 -3.15 18.72
C ILE A 293 -8.92 -3.64 17.29
N ILE A 294 -8.80 -4.95 17.06
CA ILE A 294 -9.00 -5.59 15.77
C ILE A 294 -10.44 -5.40 15.28
N LEU A 295 -11.43 -5.68 16.14
CA LEU A 295 -12.84 -5.59 15.76
C LEU A 295 -13.24 -4.13 15.47
N ARG A 296 -12.75 -3.19 16.27
CA ARG A 296 -13.00 -1.74 16.07
C ARG A 296 -12.41 -1.25 14.76
N GLU A 297 -11.18 -1.64 14.44
CA GLU A 297 -10.53 -1.28 13.18
C GLU A 297 -11.30 -1.85 11.99
N TRP A 298 -11.69 -3.13 12.06
CA TRP A 298 -12.48 -3.77 11.01
C TRP A 298 -13.80 -3.05 10.76
N ILE A 299 -14.55 -2.71 11.81
CA ILE A 299 -15.81 -1.97 11.69
C ILE A 299 -15.57 -0.60 11.05
N GLY A 300 -14.48 0.08 11.39
CA GLY A 300 -14.08 1.36 10.80
C GLY A 300 -13.75 1.24 9.31
N LEU A 301 -13.06 0.16 8.92
CA LEU A 301 -12.60 -0.08 7.56
C LEU A 301 -13.71 -0.61 6.65
N CYS A 302 -14.52 -1.57 7.13
CA CYS A 302 -15.47 -2.39 6.37
C CYS A 302 -16.46 -1.56 5.53
N TYR A 303 -16.84 -0.38 6.02
CA TYR A 303 -17.82 0.49 5.35
C TYR A 303 -17.20 1.68 4.62
N THR A 304 -15.87 1.75 4.53
CA THR A 304 -15.21 2.81 3.74
C THR A 304 -15.42 2.58 2.24
N PRO A 305 -15.51 3.66 1.43
CA PRO A 305 -15.57 3.53 -0.03
C PRO A 305 -14.38 2.75 -0.62
N MET A 306 -13.22 2.82 0.03
CA MET A 306 -12.02 2.08 -0.37
C MET A 306 -12.19 0.57 -0.14
N ALA A 307 -12.66 0.15 1.03
CA ALA A 307 -12.92 -1.26 1.32
C ALA A 307 -14.05 -1.83 0.46
N GLN A 308 -15.07 -1.04 0.14
CA GLN A 308 -16.16 -1.47 -0.74
C GLN A 308 -15.71 -1.64 -2.20
N ARG A 309 -14.74 -0.85 -2.68
CA ARG A 309 -14.14 -1.01 -4.01
C ARG A 309 -13.17 -2.19 -4.10
N ASN A 310 -12.39 -2.41 -3.04
CA ASN A 310 -11.35 -3.45 -3.00
C ASN A 310 -11.49 -4.32 -1.74
N PRO A 311 -12.54 -5.14 -1.63
CA PRO A 311 -12.84 -5.89 -0.39
C PRO A 311 -11.75 -6.90 -0.04
N LYS A 312 -11.08 -7.48 -1.05
CA LYS A 312 -9.97 -8.43 -0.84
C LYS A 312 -8.75 -7.77 -0.21
N GLU A 313 -8.44 -6.53 -0.60
CA GLU A 313 -7.30 -5.78 -0.05
C GLU A 313 -7.57 -5.34 1.39
N ALA A 314 -8.79 -4.88 1.68
CA ALA A 314 -9.21 -4.54 3.03
C ALA A 314 -9.18 -5.75 3.97
N LEU A 315 -9.65 -6.91 3.50
CA LEU A 315 -9.58 -8.16 4.24
C LEU A 315 -8.12 -8.60 4.46
N PHE A 316 -7.27 -8.49 3.44
CA PHE A 316 -5.84 -8.81 3.57
C PHE A 316 -5.16 -7.94 4.63
N GLN A 317 -5.40 -6.63 4.64
CA GLN A 317 -4.90 -5.73 5.69
C GLN A 317 -5.36 -6.16 7.08
N MET A 318 -6.62 -6.61 7.19
CA MET A 318 -7.16 -7.10 8.45
C MET A 318 -6.50 -8.39 8.92
N ILE A 319 -6.25 -9.34 8.01
CA ILE A 319 -5.54 -10.59 8.30
C ILE A 319 -4.11 -10.32 8.78
N VAL A 320 -3.40 -9.37 8.16
CA VAL A 320 -2.05 -8.96 8.62
C VAL A 320 -2.13 -8.40 10.05
N MET A 321 -3.09 -7.53 10.35
CA MET A 321 -3.28 -7.01 11.70
C MET A 321 -3.57 -8.13 12.71
N MET A 322 -4.43 -9.09 12.36
CA MET A 322 -4.74 -10.24 13.20
C MET A 322 -3.53 -11.15 13.42
N HIS A 323 -2.67 -11.31 12.41
CA HIS A 323 -1.42 -12.02 12.52
C HIS A 323 -0.43 -11.30 13.46
N ASP A 324 -0.27 -9.98 13.31
CA ASP A 324 0.64 -9.16 14.14
C ASP A 324 0.24 -9.14 15.62
N HIS A 325 -1.06 -9.10 15.91
CA HIS A 325 -1.57 -9.23 17.28
C HIS A 325 -1.47 -10.66 17.84
N GLY A 326 -1.10 -11.63 17.01
CA GLY A 326 -0.91 -13.02 17.38
C GLY A 326 -2.22 -13.77 17.67
N VAL A 327 -3.35 -13.28 17.15
CA VAL A 327 -4.65 -13.95 17.33
C VAL A 327 -4.86 -15.10 16.33
N LEU A 328 -4.03 -15.16 15.28
CA LEU A 328 -4.00 -16.24 14.28
C LEU A 328 -2.89 -17.28 14.50
N SER A 329 -2.15 -17.22 15.63
CA SER A 329 -0.95 -18.05 15.83
C SER A 329 -1.23 -19.54 16.13
N GLY A 330 -2.49 -19.96 16.16
CA GLY A 330 -2.90 -21.36 16.35
C GLY A 330 -4.41 -21.49 16.53
N ASP A 331 -4.93 -22.69 16.30
CA ASP A 331 -6.38 -22.98 16.30
C ASP A 331 -7.07 -22.61 17.62
N GLU A 332 -6.39 -22.76 18.75
CA GLU A 332 -6.91 -22.37 20.07
C GLU A 332 -7.08 -20.85 20.19
N LYS A 333 -6.10 -20.07 19.70
CA LYS A 333 -6.17 -18.60 19.68
C LYS A 333 -7.18 -18.08 18.67
N ILE A 334 -7.31 -18.75 17.53
CA ILE A 334 -8.35 -18.44 16.54
C ILE A 334 -9.74 -18.69 17.14
N SER A 335 -9.94 -19.83 17.80
CA SER A 335 -11.19 -20.17 18.47
C SER A 335 -11.53 -19.17 19.58
N GLN A 336 -10.53 -18.78 20.39
CA GLN A 336 -10.67 -17.77 21.42
C GLN A 336 -11.01 -16.39 20.81
N PHE A 337 -10.34 -15.99 19.73
CA PHE A 337 -10.61 -14.74 19.03
C PHE A 337 -12.05 -14.66 18.51
N ILE A 338 -12.53 -15.71 17.83
CA ILE A 338 -13.90 -15.75 17.29
C ILE A 338 -14.93 -15.71 18.43
N ARG A 339 -14.69 -16.44 19.52
CA ARG A 339 -15.54 -16.43 20.71
C ARG A 339 -15.61 -15.03 21.31
N MET A 340 -14.48 -14.37 21.53
CA MET A 340 -14.42 -13.04 22.13
C MET A 340 -15.01 -11.95 21.22
N CYS A 341 -14.82 -12.03 19.90
CA CYS A 341 -15.50 -11.15 18.94
C CYS A 341 -17.03 -11.29 19.05
N THR A 342 -17.51 -12.52 19.18
CA THR A 342 -18.94 -12.82 19.33
C THR A 342 -19.48 -12.26 20.65
N GLU A 343 -18.81 -12.53 21.77
CA GLU A 343 -19.16 -12.01 23.10
C GLU A 343 -19.21 -10.47 23.11
N MET A 344 -18.23 -9.81 22.46
CA MET A 344 -18.17 -8.35 22.37
C MET A 344 -19.29 -7.77 21.50
N CYS A 345 -19.61 -8.38 20.36
CA CYS A 345 -20.74 -7.97 19.53
C CYS A 345 -22.08 -8.11 20.29
N VAL A 346 -22.24 -9.19 21.05
CA VAL A 346 -23.42 -9.42 21.90
C VAL A 346 -23.50 -8.40 23.02
N ASP A 347 -22.39 -8.10 23.71
CA ASP A 347 -22.36 -7.09 24.78
C ASP A 347 -22.69 -5.69 24.25
N VAL A 348 -22.13 -5.29 23.11
CA VAL A 348 -22.47 -4.02 22.44
C VAL A 348 -23.95 -3.97 22.08
N ALA A 349 -24.50 -5.04 21.50
CA ALA A 349 -25.92 -5.10 21.15
C ALA A 349 -26.82 -5.04 22.39
N LEU A 350 -26.48 -5.75 23.47
CA LEU A 350 -27.23 -5.74 24.73
C LEU A 350 -27.17 -4.38 25.43
N ARG A 351 -26.01 -3.70 25.43
CA ARG A 351 -25.89 -2.34 25.96
C ARG A 351 -26.75 -1.36 25.17
N LEU A 352 -26.66 -1.40 23.84
CA LEU A 352 -27.47 -0.56 22.96
C LEU A 352 -28.97 -0.78 23.16
N LEU A 353 -29.42 -2.04 23.28
CA LEU A 353 -30.82 -2.39 23.53
C LEU A 353 -31.29 -2.02 24.94
N LYS A 354 -30.43 -2.10 25.96
CA LYS A 354 -30.74 -1.65 27.33
C LYS A 354 -30.89 -0.13 27.42
N THR A 355 -30.10 0.63 26.66
CA THR A 355 -30.25 2.09 26.55
C THR A 355 -31.56 2.50 25.88
N ASP A 356 -32.16 1.62 25.05
CA ASP A 356 -33.40 1.85 24.29
C ASP A 356 -34.68 1.59 25.11
N ALA A 357 -34.59 0.97 26.29
CA ALA A 357 -35.76 0.55 27.08
C ALA A 357 -36.65 1.70 27.60
N THR A 358 -36.20 2.95 27.47
CA THR A 358 -36.94 4.18 27.87
C THR A 358 -37.12 5.18 26.73
N ALA A 359 -36.74 4.82 25.50
CA ALA A 359 -36.65 5.74 24.36
C ALA A 359 -37.89 5.67 23.42
N PRO A 360 -38.29 6.77 22.78
CA PRO A 360 -39.38 6.78 21.80
C PRO A 360 -39.09 5.92 20.56
N VAL A 361 -40.13 5.38 19.91
CA VAL A 361 -40.08 4.40 18.80
C VAL A 361 -39.12 4.76 17.65
N SER A 362 -38.91 6.06 17.38
CA SER A 362 -37.96 6.54 16.36
C SER A 362 -36.49 6.31 16.73
N GLN A 363 -36.14 6.31 18.02
CA GLN A 363 -34.78 6.00 18.50
C GLN A 363 -34.51 4.49 18.47
N SER A 364 -35.55 3.66 18.64
CA SER A 364 -35.42 2.20 18.59
C SER A 364 -34.96 1.65 17.24
N ASN A 365 -35.39 2.27 16.13
CA ASN A 365 -34.91 1.89 14.80
C ASN A 365 -33.42 2.24 14.60
N ILE A 366 -32.95 3.36 15.14
CA ILE A 366 -31.53 3.79 15.06
C ILE A 366 -30.65 2.84 15.87
N VAL A 367 -31.08 2.46 17.07
CA VAL A 367 -30.39 1.50 17.95
C VAL A 367 -30.27 0.14 17.24
N ARG A 368 -31.37 -0.37 16.70
CA ARG A 368 -31.38 -1.65 15.97
C ARG A 368 -30.45 -1.61 14.75
N GLN A 369 -30.43 -0.49 14.02
CA GLN A 369 -29.55 -0.32 12.86
C GLN A 369 -28.06 -0.27 13.25
N ARG A 370 -27.72 0.31 14.41
CA ARG A 370 -26.34 0.25 14.95
C ARG A 370 -25.93 -1.16 15.39
N CYS A 371 -26.86 -1.95 15.93
CA CYS A 371 -26.60 -3.36 16.23
C CYS A 371 -26.32 -4.14 14.94
N TYR A 372 -27.15 -3.97 13.90
CA TYR A 372 -26.92 -4.62 12.61
C TYR A 372 -25.62 -4.18 11.95
N TYR A 373 -25.25 -2.91 12.06
CA TYR A 373 -23.98 -2.40 11.53
C TYR A 373 -22.76 -3.12 12.16
N THR A 374 -22.79 -3.36 13.46
CA THR A 374 -21.70 -4.05 14.17
C THR A 374 -21.67 -5.54 13.82
N LEU A 375 -22.85 -6.18 13.81
CA LEU A 375 -22.98 -7.62 13.53
C LEU A 375 -22.68 -7.95 12.06
N ASP A 376 -23.13 -7.14 11.11
CA ASP A 376 -22.85 -7.33 9.68
C ASP A 376 -21.35 -7.22 9.38
N ALA A 377 -20.66 -6.27 10.01
CA ALA A 377 -19.21 -6.19 9.92
C ALA A 377 -18.55 -7.48 10.43
N PHE A 378 -18.94 -7.97 11.61
CA PHE A 378 -18.40 -9.22 12.13
C PHE A 378 -18.66 -10.41 11.20
N VAL A 379 -19.88 -10.55 10.67
CA VAL A 379 -20.21 -11.61 9.70
C VAL A 379 -19.33 -11.52 8.46
N LYS A 380 -19.06 -10.31 7.94
CA LYS A 380 -18.16 -10.09 6.80
C LYS A 380 -16.69 -10.41 7.08
N LEU A 381 -16.26 -10.41 8.34
CA LEU A 381 -14.91 -10.84 8.71
C LEU A 381 -14.80 -12.37 8.71
N MET A 382 -15.92 -13.06 8.96
CA MET A 382 -16.00 -14.51 9.08
C MET A 382 -16.34 -15.23 7.76
N ALA A 383 -16.98 -14.53 6.82
CA ALA A 383 -17.38 -15.03 5.50
C ALA A 383 -16.24 -14.91 4.47
#